data_AF-A0A8C6KSU7-F1
#
_entry.id   AF-A0A8C6KSU7-F1
#
_cell.length_a   1.000
_cell.length_b   1.000
_cell.length_c   1.000
_cell.angle_alpha   90.00
_cell.angle_beta   90.00
_cell.angle_gamma   90.00
#
_symmetry.space_group_name_H-M   'P 1'
#
loop_
_entity.id
_entity.type
_entity.pdbx_description
1 polymer ?
#
loop_
_entity_poly.entity_id
_entity_poly.type
_entity_poly.pdbx_seq_one_letter_code
_entity_poly.pdbx_strand_id
1 'polypeptide(L)'
;MRMLFPLFYSKTTIILLFFRLIKEGVAPNHRHRLGWTALMVAAMNRQHSVVKVLLEAGADPNAGDEFSNVYDTSREKGIHSLEVLVSREDEFSSRLSSRASFRGCTALHYATLADDPHAVRTLLEAGANPLQTNGLGHTPRAYAKEGEVSTVLQEWEGKFKELQAQREAAERRRFPLERRLKEHIIGQEGAINTVASAIRRKENGWYDEEHPLVFLFLGSSGIGKTELAKQVARYMHKDIKKGFIRMDMSEFQEKHEVAKFIGSPPGYVGHEEGGQLTKLLRACPNAVVLFDEVDKAHPDVLTIMLQLFDEGRLTDGKGKTIECKDAIFIMTSNVASEEIAQHGLQLRQEAEAISRRKLADNLEDVQKSDDIKISRQFKETVIRPILKAHFRRDEFLGRINEIVYFLPFCHSELLQLVSKELSFWAKKAKQRHDITLQWDRPVLDLLAGGYNLHYGARSIKHEVERRVVNQLAAAYEQELLPKGCTLRLCVQSDGQEERGAPSLRLEVVGEDSSSRTLDIRPPLNPEH
;
A
#
# COMPACT_ATOMS: atom_id res chain seq x y z
N MET A 1 16.03 -39.74 10.84
CA MET A 1 15.25 -39.04 11.89
C MET A 1 15.89 -39.12 13.31
N ARG A 2 17.18 -39.47 13.47
CA ARG A 2 17.86 -39.55 14.79
C ARG A 2 19.33 -39.06 14.80
N MET A 3 19.77 -38.29 13.79
CA MET A 3 21.19 -38.03 13.53
C MET A 3 21.64 -36.56 13.64
N LEU A 4 20.92 -35.71 14.37
CA LEU A 4 21.31 -34.29 14.52
C LEU A 4 21.48 -33.79 15.96
N PHE A 5 20.97 -34.52 16.96
CA PHE A 5 20.94 -34.03 18.34
C PHE A 5 21.61 -34.91 19.42
N PRO A 6 21.86 -36.23 19.27
CA PRO A 6 22.42 -36.99 20.39
C PRO A 6 23.96 -36.96 20.47
N LEU A 7 24.64 -35.89 20.05
CA LEU A 7 26.12 -35.82 20.06
C LEU A 7 26.73 -34.43 20.37
N PHE A 8 26.16 -33.70 21.33
CA PHE A 8 26.82 -32.54 21.96
C PHE A 8 27.64 -32.93 23.20
N TYR A 9 28.34 -34.07 23.15
CA TYR A 9 29.30 -34.47 24.18
C TYR A 9 30.74 -34.27 23.65
N SER A 10 31.48 -33.38 24.32
CA SER A 10 32.89 -32.98 24.11
C SER A 10 33.14 -31.77 23.17
N LYS A 11 33.70 -30.70 23.77
CA LYS A 11 33.93 -29.36 23.20
C LYS A 11 34.90 -29.28 22.00
N THR A 12 35.57 -30.37 21.63
CA THR A 12 36.61 -30.36 20.57
C THR A 12 36.27 -31.27 19.37
N THR A 13 35.37 -32.25 19.55
CA THR A 13 35.01 -33.23 18.49
C THR A 13 33.86 -32.74 17.58
N ILE A 14 33.14 -31.70 18.00
CA ILE A 14 31.93 -31.18 17.33
C ILE A 14 32.24 -30.51 15.98
N ILE A 15 33.37 -29.80 15.85
CA ILE A 15 33.72 -29.06 14.62
C ILE A 15 33.93 -30.03 13.44
N LEU A 16 34.66 -31.13 13.66
CA LEU A 16 34.93 -32.15 12.64
C LEU A 16 33.68 -32.94 12.24
N LEU A 17 32.80 -33.24 13.20
CA LEU A 17 31.55 -33.94 12.94
C LEU A 17 30.56 -33.06 12.16
N PHE A 18 30.54 -31.76 12.45
CA PHE A 18 29.67 -30.79 11.80
C PHE A 18 30.09 -30.51 10.35
N PHE A 19 31.39 -30.43 10.07
CA PHE A 19 31.93 -30.40 8.70
C PHE A 19 31.50 -31.62 7.87
N ARG A 20 31.38 -32.79 8.52
CA ARG A 20 30.91 -34.03 7.88
C ARG A 20 29.41 -33.99 7.60
N LEU A 21 28.60 -33.47 8.52
CA LEU A 21 27.15 -33.34 8.38
C LEU A 21 26.73 -32.31 7.31
N ILE A 22 27.44 -31.19 7.18
CA ILE A 22 27.22 -30.23 6.08
C ILE A 22 27.58 -30.88 4.74
N LYS A 23 28.70 -31.62 4.65
CA LYS A 23 29.07 -32.39 3.45
C LYS A 23 28.06 -33.49 3.11
N GLU A 24 27.32 -34.01 4.09
CA GLU A 24 26.25 -35.00 3.92
C GLU A 24 24.89 -34.38 3.54
N GLY A 25 24.81 -33.05 3.33
CA GLY A 25 23.62 -32.37 2.80
C GLY A 25 22.61 -31.90 3.85
N VAL A 26 23.01 -31.77 5.12
CA VAL A 26 22.14 -31.21 6.17
C VAL A 26 21.96 -29.71 5.97
N ALA A 27 20.70 -29.26 5.94
CA ALA A 27 20.38 -27.83 5.83
C ALA A 27 20.85 -27.06 7.08
N PRO A 28 21.60 -25.95 6.92
CA PRO A 28 22.19 -25.17 8.02
C PRO A 28 21.14 -24.50 8.93
N ASN A 29 19.92 -24.31 8.41
CA ASN A 29 18.79 -23.69 9.10
C ASN A 29 17.79 -24.69 9.69
N HIS A 30 18.17 -25.98 9.78
CA HIS A 30 17.32 -26.97 10.43
C HIS A 30 17.08 -26.58 11.90
N ARG A 31 15.81 -26.61 12.31
CA ARG A 31 15.39 -26.27 13.67
C ARG A 31 15.37 -27.52 14.55
N HIS A 32 15.77 -27.36 15.80
CA HIS A 32 15.51 -28.36 16.83
C HIS A 32 14.00 -28.56 17.02
N ARG A 33 13.58 -29.72 17.54
CA ARG A 33 12.17 -30.03 17.85
C ARG A 33 11.48 -28.97 18.72
N LEU A 34 12.27 -28.24 19.51
CA LEU A 34 11.82 -27.19 20.42
C LEU A 34 11.98 -25.76 19.84
N GLY A 35 12.56 -25.58 18.65
CA GLY A 35 12.42 -24.33 17.88
C GLY A 35 13.69 -23.57 17.46
N TRP A 36 14.85 -23.83 18.07
CA TRP A 36 16.09 -23.05 17.81
C TRP A 36 16.94 -23.62 16.68
N THR A 37 17.88 -22.82 16.16
CA THR A 37 18.86 -23.24 15.15
C THR A 37 20.23 -23.56 15.79
N ALA A 38 21.07 -24.31 15.07
CA ALA A 38 22.45 -24.60 15.50
C ALA A 38 23.29 -23.32 15.70
N LEU A 39 23.00 -22.27 14.92
CA LEU A 39 23.67 -20.97 15.04
C LEU A 39 23.40 -20.26 16.37
N MET A 40 22.16 -20.36 16.90
CA MET A 40 21.81 -19.81 18.21
C MET A 40 22.55 -20.51 19.35
N VAL A 41 22.66 -21.84 19.28
CA VAL A 41 23.38 -22.67 20.26
C VAL A 41 24.87 -22.32 20.25
N ALA A 42 25.48 -22.26 19.06
CA ALA A 42 26.89 -21.90 18.90
C ALA A 42 27.19 -20.49 19.42
N ALA A 43 26.30 -19.53 19.17
CA ALA A 43 26.41 -18.16 19.66
C ALA A 43 26.34 -18.08 21.20
N MET A 44 25.37 -18.75 21.83
CA MET A 44 25.26 -18.76 23.30
C MET A 44 26.47 -19.40 23.98
N ASN A 45 26.99 -20.48 23.38
CA ASN A 45 28.11 -21.25 23.92
C ASN A 45 29.50 -20.65 23.63
N ARG A 46 29.56 -19.43 23.06
CA ARG A 46 30.80 -18.72 22.69
C ARG A 46 31.69 -19.49 21.71
N GLN A 47 31.08 -20.25 20.80
CA GLN A 47 31.77 -21.08 19.82
C GLN A 47 31.97 -20.35 18.49
N HIS A 48 32.82 -19.33 18.50
CA HIS A 48 33.15 -18.49 17.34
C HIS A 48 33.47 -19.24 16.04
N SER A 49 34.30 -20.26 16.14
CA SER A 49 34.72 -21.05 14.98
C SER A 49 33.53 -21.76 14.35
N VAL A 50 32.59 -22.25 15.17
CA VAL A 50 31.36 -22.92 14.72
C VAL A 50 30.39 -21.90 14.13
N VAL A 51 30.24 -20.73 14.75
CA VAL A 51 29.43 -19.62 14.22
C VAL A 51 29.90 -19.23 12.82
N LYS A 52 31.21 -19.07 12.62
CA LYS A 52 31.78 -18.73 11.30
C LYS A 52 31.49 -19.80 10.25
N VAL A 53 31.73 -21.07 10.58
CA VAL A 53 31.47 -22.20 9.65
C VAL A 53 29.99 -22.32 9.31
N LEU A 54 29.10 -22.11 10.28
CA LEU A 54 27.64 -22.13 10.06
C LEU A 54 27.20 -21.03 9.09
N LEU A 55 27.73 -19.82 9.25
CA LEU A 55 27.41 -18.69 8.37
C LEU A 55 27.96 -18.91 6.96
N GLU A 56 29.18 -19.41 6.83
CA GLU A 56 29.76 -19.81 5.53
C GLU A 56 28.94 -20.91 4.83
N ALA A 57 28.30 -21.80 5.61
CA ALA A 57 27.40 -22.82 5.11
C ALA A 57 26.00 -22.31 4.74
N GLY A 58 25.70 -21.01 4.92
CA GLY A 58 24.41 -20.40 4.59
C GLY A 58 23.38 -20.41 5.72
N ALA A 59 23.81 -20.50 6.97
CA ALA A 59 22.92 -20.28 8.11
C ALA A 59 22.39 -18.83 8.12
N ASP A 60 21.09 -18.66 8.36
CA ASP A 60 20.44 -17.37 8.46
C ASP A 60 20.63 -16.78 9.86
N PRO A 61 21.40 -15.68 10.03
CA PRO A 61 21.61 -15.04 11.32
C PRO A 61 20.35 -14.34 11.87
N ASN A 62 19.34 -14.11 11.04
CA ASN A 62 18.11 -13.39 11.38
C ASN A 62 16.93 -14.32 11.73
N ALA A 63 17.14 -15.63 11.64
CA ALA A 63 16.17 -16.60 12.13
C ALA A 63 15.91 -16.37 13.62
N GLY A 64 14.64 -16.16 13.99
CA GLY A 64 14.21 -16.03 15.40
C GLY A 64 13.87 -17.38 16.02
N ASP A 65 14.17 -17.55 17.31
CA ASP A 65 13.85 -18.75 18.08
C ASP A 65 12.32 -18.91 18.21
N GLU A 66 11.82 -20.13 18.05
CA GLU A 66 10.41 -20.46 18.28
C GLU A 66 10.14 -20.87 19.73
N PHE A 67 11.18 -21.16 20.52
CA PHE A 67 11.06 -21.48 21.92
C PHE A 67 10.56 -20.28 22.73
N SER A 68 9.42 -20.43 23.40
CA SER A 68 8.88 -19.42 24.32
C SER A 68 9.52 -19.57 25.69
N ASN A 69 8.81 -20.17 26.65
CA ASN A 69 9.33 -20.63 27.93
C ASN A 69 9.06 -22.14 28.08
N VAL A 70 9.59 -22.75 29.15
CA VAL A 70 9.48 -24.19 29.39
C VAL A 70 8.02 -24.67 29.48
N TYR A 71 7.14 -23.90 30.13
CA TYR A 71 5.75 -24.29 30.38
C TYR A 71 4.87 -24.17 29.13
N ASP A 72 5.00 -23.05 28.40
CA ASP A 72 4.23 -22.82 27.18
C ASP A 72 4.68 -23.76 26.08
N THR A 73 5.99 -23.97 25.91
CA THR A 73 6.52 -24.92 24.92
C THR A 73 6.10 -26.36 25.25
N SER A 74 6.08 -26.74 26.54
CA SER A 74 5.60 -28.06 26.99
C SER A 74 4.14 -28.28 26.60
N ARG A 75 3.28 -27.28 26.80
CA ARG A 75 1.86 -27.32 26.41
C ARG A 75 1.68 -27.37 24.90
N GLU A 76 2.39 -26.51 24.16
CA GLU A 76 2.29 -26.42 22.69
C GLU A 76 2.77 -27.70 21.99
N LYS A 77 3.83 -28.34 22.51
CA LYS A 77 4.45 -29.52 21.88
C LYS A 77 3.98 -30.85 22.47
N GLY A 78 3.21 -30.83 23.57
CA GLY A 78 2.76 -32.05 24.27
C GLY A 78 3.91 -32.85 24.91
N ILE A 79 5.01 -32.18 25.29
CA ILE A 79 6.20 -32.79 25.88
C ILE A 79 6.22 -32.50 27.37
N HIS A 80 6.68 -33.43 28.20
CA HIS A 80 6.78 -33.22 29.65
C HIS A 80 7.72 -32.03 29.97
N SER A 81 7.33 -31.15 30.88
CA SER A 81 8.06 -29.91 31.20
C SER A 81 9.51 -30.15 31.61
N LEU A 82 9.76 -31.22 32.38
CA LEU A 82 11.13 -31.63 32.74
C LEU A 82 11.98 -32.03 31.52
N GLU A 83 11.39 -32.71 30.54
CA GLU A 83 12.12 -33.10 29.32
C GLU A 83 12.48 -31.86 28.48
N VAL A 84 11.56 -30.88 28.40
CA VAL A 84 11.81 -29.59 27.74
C VAL A 84 12.93 -28.83 28.44
N LEU A 85 12.92 -28.80 29.78
CA LEU A 85 13.96 -28.14 30.58
C LEU A 85 15.32 -28.80 30.38
N VAL A 86 15.41 -30.12 30.54
CA VAL A 86 16.67 -30.88 30.36
C VAL A 86 17.21 -30.68 28.95
N SER A 87 16.37 -30.81 27.92
CA SER A 87 16.79 -30.59 26.53
C SER A 87 17.32 -29.17 26.28
N ARG A 88 16.82 -28.16 27.00
CA ARG A 88 17.26 -26.77 26.86
C ARG A 88 18.57 -26.51 27.61
N GLU A 89 18.72 -27.07 28.81
CA GLU A 89 19.93 -26.96 29.62
C GLU A 89 21.12 -27.71 29.01
N ASP A 90 20.87 -28.87 28.40
CA ASP A 90 21.89 -29.65 27.68
C ASP A 90 22.52 -28.85 26.52
N GLU A 91 21.72 -28.07 25.80
CA GLU A 91 22.15 -27.34 24.61
C GLU A 91 22.70 -25.93 24.91
N PHE A 92 22.02 -25.14 25.76
CA PHE A 92 22.35 -23.72 26.00
C PHE A 92 23.10 -23.47 27.31
N SER A 93 23.42 -24.52 28.07
CA SER A 93 23.92 -24.48 29.45
C SER A 93 22.90 -23.95 30.47
N SER A 94 23.18 -24.12 31.77
CA SER A 94 22.34 -23.65 32.89
C SER A 94 22.32 -22.11 33.09
N ARG A 95 22.85 -21.34 32.14
CA ARG A 95 22.95 -19.87 32.23
C ARG A 95 21.66 -19.14 31.86
N LEU A 96 20.72 -19.80 31.18
CA LEU A 96 19.45 -19.20 30.77
C LEU A 96 18.38 -19.42 31.84
N SER A 97 17.59 -18.38 32.13
CA SER A 97 16.45 -18.50 33.03
C SER A 97 15.35 -19.34 32.38
N SER A 98 14.91 -20.40 33.07
CA SER A 98 13.82 -21.28 32.63
C SER A 98 12.45 -20.59 32.55
N ARG A 99 12.31 -19.43 33.20
CA ARG A 99 11.09 -18.62 33.20
C ARG A 99 11.07 -17.53 32.12
N ALA A 100 12.21 -17.23 31.51
CA ALA A 100 12.28 -16.20 30.48
C ALA A 100 11.71 -16.72 29.14
N SER A 101 11.04 -15.84 28.41
CA SER A 101 10.64 -16.13 27.03
C SER A 101 11.78 -15.79 26.08
N PHE A 102 12.13 -16.71 25.18
CA PHE A 102 13.15 -16.49 24.14
C PHE A 102 12.57 -16.40 22.74
N ARG A 103 11.24 -16.33 22.62
CA ARG A 103 10.57 -16.30 21.33
C ARG A 103 11.05 -15.10 20.53
N GLY A 104 11.49 -15.32 19.30
CA GLY A 104 12.03 -14.30 18.41
C GLY A 104 13.47 -13.89 18.67
N CYS A 105 14.16 -14.45 19.68
CA CYS A 105 15.58 -14.19 19.87
C CYS A 105 16.40 -14.76 18.70
N THR A 106 17.22 -13.92 18.08
CA THR A 106 18.15 -14.32 17.01
C THR A 106 19.49 -14.77 17.57
N ALA A 107 20.35 -15.33 16.71
CA ALA A 107 21.73 -15.66 17.11
C ALA A 107 22.49 -14.45 17.69
N LEU A 108 22.21 -13.23 17.19
CA LEU A 108 22.78 -12.00 17.71
C LEU A 108 22.32 -11.69 19.15
N HIS A 109 21.05 -11.94 19.49
CA HIS A 109 20.57 -11.80 20.87
C HIS A 109 21.31 -12.75 21.82
N TYR A 110 21.53 -14.00 21.39
CA TYR A 110 22.26 -14.99 22.19
C TYR A 110 23.74 -14.65 22.34
N ALA A 111 24.42 -14.21 21.27
CA ALA A 111 25.81 -13.77 21.34
C ALA A 111 25.98 -12.57 22.29
N THR A 112 25.03 -11.63 22.28
CA THR A 112 25.02 -10.48 23.19
C THR A 112 24.76 -10.90 24.64
N LEU A 113 23.80 -11.80 24.89
CA LEU A 113 23.56 -12.38 26.22
C LEU A 113 24.78 -13.13 26.76
N ALA A 114 25.49 -13.83 25.86
CA ALA A 114 26.73 -14.51 26.16
C ALA A 114 27.90 -13.54 26.37
N ASP A 115 27.74 -12.24 26.14
CA ASP A 115 28.78 -11.20 26.27
C ASP A 115 30.05 -11.55 25.48
N ASP A 116 29.85 -11.78 24.17
CA ASP A 116 30.87 -12.35 23.30
C ASP A 116 31.18 -11.47 22.06
N PRO A 117 32.19 -10.59 22.13
CA PRO A 117 32.45 -9.58 21.09
C PRO A 117 32.78 -10.18 19.72
N HIS A 118 33.51 -11.29 19.68
CA HIS A 118 33.90 -11.91 18.42
C HIS A 118 32.69 -12.51 17.69
N ALA A 119 31.80 -13.21 18.40
CA ALA A 119 30.61 -13.82 17.80
C ALA A 119 29.65 -12.73 17.29
N VAL A 120 29.49 -11.65 18.07
CA VAL A 120 28.71 -10.47 17.68
C VAL A 120 29.25 -9.86 16.38
N ARG A 121 30.56 -9.62 16.28
CA ARG A 121 31.18 -9.08 15.04
C ARG A 121 30.96 -10.01 13.85
N THR A 122 31.22 -11.31 14.01
CA THR A 122 31.03 -12.29 12.92
C THR A 122 29.58 -12.37 12.44
N LEU A 123 28.61 -12.32 13.36
CA LEU A 123 27.18 -12.31 13.02
C LEU A 123 26.78 -11.04 12.27
N LEU A 124 27.26 -9.87 12.73
CA LEU A 124 26.98 -8.59 12.09
C LEU A 124 27.59 -8.50 10.68
N GLU A 125 28.83 -8.97 10.52
CA GLU A 125 29.51 -9.07 9.21
C GLU A 125 28.77 -10.01 8.25
N ALA A 126 28.14 -11.07 8.77
CA ALA A 126 27.32 -11.99 7.99
C ALA A 126 25.88 -11.49 7.74
N GLY A 127 25.55 -10.26 8.12
CA GLY A 127 24.25 -9.64 7.83
C GLY A 127 23.16 -9.84 8.88
N ALA A 128 23.53 -10.11 10.14
CA ALA A 128 22.59 -10.04 11.25
C ALA A 128 22.02 -8.62 11.40
N ASN A 129 20.72 -8.52 11.66
CA ASN A 129 20.01 -7.28 11.87
C ASN A 129 20.08 -6.85 13.36
N PRO A 130 20.84 -5.80 13.71
CA PRO A 130 20.95 -5.34 15.09
C PRO A 130 19.69 -4.64 15.60
N LEU A 131 18.74 -4.30 14.72
CA LEU A 131 17.47 -3.65 15.08
C LEU A 131 16.30 -4.63 15.21
N GLN A 132 16.50 -5.91 14.91
CA GLN A 132 15.44 -6.91 15.02
C GLN A 132 15.06 -7.10 16.49
N THR A 133 13.78 -6.98 16.79
CA THR A 133 13.26 -7.20 18.14
C THR A 133 12.80 -8.65 18.32
N ASN A 134 12.92 -9.16 19.54
CA ASN A 134 12.32 -10.43 19.93
C ASN A 134 10.82 -10.27 20.27
N GLY A 135 10.18 -11.34 20.72
CA GLY A 135 8.76 -11.35 21.10
C GLY A 135 8.38 -10.46 22.28
N LEU A 136 9.37 -9.94 23.02
CA LEU A 136 9.18 -8.95 24.09
C LEU A 136 9.42 -7.50 23.61
N GLY A 137 9.79 -7.30 22.34
CA GLY A 137 10.11 -5.99 21.78
C GLY A 137 11.54 -5.51 22.09
N HIS A 138 12.40 -6.35 22.66
CA HIS A 138 13.78 -5.99 22.98
C HIS A 138 14.71 -6.25 21.80
N THR A 139 15.63 -5.31 21.54
CA THR A 139 16.72 -5.48 20.58
C THR A 139 17.92 -6.20 21.24
N PRO A 140 18.89 -6.71 20.46
CA PRO A 140 20.13 -7.27 20.99
C PRO A 140 20.84 -6.34 21.96
N ARG A 141 20.88 -5.02 21.68
CA ARG A 141 21.52 -4.03 22.54
C ARG A 141 20.89 -3.94 23.94
N ALA A 142 19.60 -4.21 24.08
CA ALA A 142 18.92 -4.23 25.39
C ALA A 142 19.45 -5.34 26.33
N TYR A 143 20.10 -6.36 25.77
CA TYR A 143 20.74 -7.44 26.52
C TYR A 143 22.25 -7.24 26.74
N ALA A 144 22.85 -6.20 26.13
CA ALA A 144 24.27 -5.94 26.24
C ALA A 144 24.60 -5.35 27.62
N LYS A 145 25.69 -5.83 28.22
CA LYS A 145 26.31 -5.18 29.38
C LYS A 145 27.10 -3.96 28.93
N GLU A 146 27.34 -3.02 29.84
CA GLU A 146 28.29 -1.93 29.59
C GLU A 146 29.67 -2.52 29.26
N GLY A 147 30.20 -2.22 28.08
CA GLY A 147 31.44 -2.83 27.58
C GLY A 147 31.53 -2.84 26.05
N GLU A 148 32.49 -3.63 25.54
CA GLU A 148 32.81 -3.70 24.10
C GLU A 148 31.63 -4.14 23.24
N VAL A 149 30.80 -5.08 23.71
CA VAL A 149 29.65 -5.55 22.94
C VAL A 149 28.63 -4.43 22.69
N SER A 150 28.40 -3.57 23.69
CA SER A 150 27.47 -2.45 23.56
C SER A 150 27.96 -1.41 22.55
N THR A 151 29.26 -1.07 22.58
CA THR A 151 29.85 -0.11 21.64
C THR A 151 29.84 -0.64 20.21
N VAL A 152 30.18 -1.92 20.01
CA VAL A 152 30.10 -2.58 18.70
C VAL A 152 28.66 -2.57 18.17
N LEU A 153 27.67 -2.94 18.99
CA LEU A 153 26.27 -2.92 18.57
C LEU A 153 25.82 -1.51 18.18
N GLN A 154 26.19 -0.48 18.93
CA GLN A 154 25.83 0.91 18.62
C GLN A 154 26.44 1.38 17.27
N GLU A 155 27.71 1.09 17.02
CA GLU A 155 28.36 1.41 15.75
C GLU A 155 27.69 0.69 14.57
N TRP A 156 27.38 -0.59 14.74
CA TRP A 156 26.73 -1.39 13.70
C TRP A 156 25.25 -1.06 13.51
N GLU A 157 24.53 -0.65 14.55
CA GLU A 157 23.18 -0.09 14.42
C GLU A 157 23.19 1.15 13.51
N GLY A 158 24.18 2.04 13.68
CA GLY A 158 24.39 3.18 12.80
C GLY A 158 24.65 2.77 11.34
N LYS A 159 25.66 1.92 11.12
CA LYS A 159 26.01 1.40 9.78
C LYS A 159 24.86 0.66 9.12
N PHE A 160 24.10 -0.11 9.89
CA PHE A 160 22.96 -0.87 9.38
C PHE A 160 21.83 0.07 8.96
N LYS A 161 21.51 1.10 9.75
CA LYS A 161 20.52 2.12 9.36
C LYS A 161 20.95 2.83 8.07
N GLU A 162 22.21 3.20 7.96
CA GLU A 162 22.75 3.84 6.76
C GLU A 162 22.67 2.91 5.53
N LEU A 163 23.07 1.65 5.67
CA LEU A 163 22.98 0.66 4.60
C LEU A 163 21.53 0.40 4.17
N GLN A 164 20.59 0.31 5.12
CA GLN A 164 19.16 0.19 4.83
C GLN A 164 18.66 1.42 4.06
N ALA A 165 18.98 2.63 4.54
CA ALA A 165 18.61 3.87 3.85
C ALA A 165 19.19 3.92 2.42
N GLN A 166 20.44 3.50 2.22
CA GLN A 166 21.06 3.40 0.90
C GLN A 166 20.36 2.37 0.00
N ARG A 167 20.00 1.20 0.52
CA ARG A 167 19.24 0.17 -0.22
C ARG A 167 17.87 0.67 -0.65
N GLU A 168 17.12 1.28 0.28
CA GLU A 168 15.84 1.88 -0.03
C GLU A 168 15.98 3.02 -1.05
N ALA A 169 16.99 3.88 -0.93
CA ALA A 169 17.26 4.95 -1.88
C ALA A 169 17.59 4.39 -3.29
N ALA A 170 18.38 3.32 -3.37
CA ALA A 170 18.68 2.63 -4.62
C ALA A 170 17.43 2.01 -5.24
N GLU A 171 16.55 1.41 -4.43
CA GLU A 171 15.27 0.87 -4.88
C GLU A 171 14.36 1.98 -5.44
N ARG A 172 14.25 3.11 -4.73
CA ARG A 172 13.49 4.31 -5.18
C ARG A 172 14.02 4.84 -6.50
N ARG A 173 15.34 4.85 -6.73
CA ARG A 173 15.95 5.26 -8.00
C ARG A 173 15.64 4.28 -9.13
N ARG A 174 15.67 2.98 -8.85
CA ARG A 174 15.38 1.93 -9.83
C ARG A 174 13.92 1.92 -10.25
N PHE A 175 13.01 2.15 -9.30
CA PHE A 175 11.57 2.15 -9.52
C PHE A 175 10.94 3.42 -8.95
N PRO A 176 10.97 4.54 -9.71
CA PRO A 176 10.40 5.81 -9.31
C PRO A 176 8.92 5.69 -8.91
N LEU A 177 8.51 6.51 -7.96
CA LEU A 177 7.14 6.56 -7.43
C LEU A 177 6.10 6.73 -8.55
N GLU A 178 6.37 7.58 -9.54
CA GLU A 178 5.48 7.81 -10.68
C GLU A 178 5.15 6.51 -11.42
N ARG A 179 6.13 5.64 -11.66
CA ARG A 179 5.90 4.36 -12.35
C ARG A 179 4.99 3.45 -11.53
N ARG A 180 5.22 3.36 -10.21
CA ARG A 180 4.41 2.54 -9.30
C ARG A 180 2.96 3.03 -9.26
N LEU A 181 2.74 4.35 -9.27
CA LEU A 181 1.41 4.94 -9.30
C LEU A 181 0.70 4.67 -10.64
N LYS A 182 1.40 4.78 -11.77
CA LYS A 182 0.87 4.52 -13.12
C LYS A 182 0.45 3.08 -13.37
N GLU A 183 1.01 2.11 -12.65
CA GLU A 183 0.55 0.71 -12.74
C GLU A 183 -0.92 0.56 -12.29
N HIS A 184 -1.38 1.44 -11.40
CA HIS A 184 -2.70 1.36 -10.79
C HIS A 184 -3.65 2.47 -11.28
N ILE A 185 -3.10 3.61 -11.68
CA ILE A 185 -3.84 4.81 -12.08
C ILE A 185 -3.69 5.02 -13.58
N ILE A 186 -4.82 5.17 -14.26
CA ILE A 186 -4.88 5.45 -15.70
C ILE A 186 -4.94 6.96 -15.90
N GLY A 187 -4.06 7.50 -16.75
CA GLY A 187 -3.96 8.92 -17.02
C GLY A 187 -3.50 9.74 -15.82
N GLN A 188 -3.96 10.99 -15.74
CA GLN A 188 -3.69 11.91 -14.61
C GLN A 188 -2.19 12.16 -14.37
N GLU A 189 -1.41 12.18 -15.45
CA GLU A 189 0.04 12.32 -15.44
C GLU A 189 0.52 13.56 -14.67
N GLY A 190 -0.08 14.72 -14.92
CA GLY A 190 0.23 15.95 -14.20
C GLY A 190 0.02 15.81 -12.68
N ALA A 191 -1.07 15.16 -12.26
CA ALA A 191 -1.37 14.95 -10.84
C ALA A 191 -0.36 14.00 -10.17
N ILE A 192 -0.04 12.88 -10.83
CA ILE A 192 0.95 11.90 -10.38
C ILE A 192 2.31 12.58 -10.22
N ASN A 193 2.75 13.35 -11.21
CA ASN A 193 4.05 14.02 -11.21
C ASN A 193 4.16 15.07 -10.07
N THR A 194 3.11 15.86 -9.83
CA THR A 194 3.10 16.85 -8.72
C THR A 194 3.21 16.17 -7.36
N VAL A 195 2.39 15.13 -7.13
CA VAL A 195 2.40 14.39 -5.86
C VAL A 195 3.73 13.66 -5.65
N ALA A 196 4.23 12.97 -6.69
CA ALA A 196 5.47 12.24 -6.61
C ALA A 196 6.68 13.17 -6.38
N SER A 197 6.69 14.36 -6.99
CA SER A 197 7.74 15.35 -6.76
C SER A 197 7.76 15.89 -5.33
N ALA A 198 6.58 16.15 -4.75
CA ALA A 198 6.46 16.59 -3.37
C ALA A 198 6.84 15.50 -2.35
N ILE A 199 6.41 14.26 -2.59
CA ILE A 199 6.81 13.12 -1.75
C ILE A 199 8.31 12.85 -1.87
N ARG A 200 8.88 12.93 -3.08
CA ARG A 200 10.32 12.79 -3.28
C ARG A 200 11.11 13.86 -2.52
N ARG A 201 10.64 15.10 -2.52
CA ARG A 201 11.23 16.17 -1.68
C ARG A 201 11.20 15.76 -0.20
N LYS A 202 10.05 15.29 0.29
CA LYS A 202 9.89 14.82 1.68
C LYS A 202 10.85 13.68 2.04
N GLU A 203 10.86 12.60 1.26
CA GLU A 203 11.70 11.42 1.50
C GLU A 203 13.21 11.71 1.47
N ASN A 204 13.63 12.78 0.79
CA ASN A 204 15.05 13.18 0.70
C ASN A 204 15.39 14.38 1.61
N GLY A 205 14.49 14.80 2.51
CA GLY A 205 14.72 15.89 3.46
C GLY A 205 14.71 17.30 2.84
N TRP A 206 14.21 17.47 1.61
CA TRP A 206 14.07 18.77 0.95
C TRP A 206 12.69 19.40 1.21
N TYR A 207 12.26 19.41 2.47
CA TYR A 207 10.97 19.94 2.90
C TYR A 207 11.10 20.60 4.27
N ASP A 208 10.05 21.31 4.67
CA ASP A 208 9.96 21.88 6.01
C ASP A 208 9.54 20.80 7.02
N GLU A 209 10.46 20.40 7.90
CA GLU A 209 10.23 19.36 8.91
C GLU A 209 9.25 19.79 10.02
N GLU A 210 8.99 21.09 10.18
CA GLU A 210 8.10 21.60 11.23
C GLU A 210 6.62 21.47 10.84
N HIS A 211 6.33 21.41 9.54
CA HIS A 211 4.97 21.44 9.00
C HIS A 211 4.66 20.16 8.19
N PRO A 212 3.45 19.60 8.31
CA PRO A 212 3.11 18.42 7.54
C PRO A 212 2.91 18.74 6.05
N LEU A 213 3.02 17.71 5.21
CA LEU A 213 2.81 17.86 3.77
C LEU A 213 1.30 17.81 3.46
N VAL A 214 0.77 18.91 2.93
CA VAL A 214 -0.66 19.13 2.67
C VAL A 214 -0.90 19.31 1.18
N PHE A 215 -1.81 18.49 0.64
CA PHE A 215 -2.28 18.56 -0.73
C PHE A 215 -3.75 18.93 -0.81
N LEU A 216 -4.13 19.70 -1.84
CA LEU A 216 -5.53 19.89 -2.23
C LEU A 216 -5.76 19.34 -3.64
N PHE A 217 -6.54 18.27 -3.75
CA PHE A 217 -6.89 17.61 -4.99
C PHE A 217 -8.21 18.19 -5.53
N LEU A 218 -8.16 18.79 -6.72
CA LEU A 218 -9.30 19.42 -7.39
C LEU A 218 -9.65 18.68 -8.67
N GLY A 219 -10.94 18.54 -8.95
CA GLY A 219 -11.46 17.97 -10.21
C GLY A 219 -12.84 17.35 -10.04
N SER A 220 -13.42 16.78 -11.10
CA SER A 220 -14.75 16.15 -11.05
C SER A 220 -14.82 14.94 -10.11
N SER A 221 -16.04 14.53 -9.74
CA SER A 221 -16.24 13.29 -9.00
C SER A 221 -15.81 12.09 -9.83
N GLY A 222 -15.28 11.05 -9.18
CA GLY A 222 -14.89 9.82 -9.86
C GLY A 222 -13.68 9.91 -10.79
N ILE A 223 -12.96 11.03 -10.85
CA ILE A 223 -11.79 11.22 -11.72
C ILE A 223 -10.49 10.54 -11.22
N GLY A 224 -10.46 10.08 -9.96
CA GLY A 224 -9.32 9.35 -9.40
C GLY A 224 -8.61 10.01 -8.21
N LYS A 225 -9.12 11.12 -7.66
CA LYS A 225 -8.56 11.82 -6.48
C LYS A 225 -8.30 10.87 -5.30
N THR A 226 -9.34 10.18 -4.84
CA THR A 226 -9.29 9.22 -3.72
C THR A 226 -8.41 8.02 -4.05
N GLU A 227 -8.35 7.60 -5.31
CA GLU A 227 -7.53 6.46 -5.74
C GLU A 227 -6.05 6.80 -5.67
N LEU A 228 -5.64 8.00 -6.12
CA LEU A 228 -4.26 8.47 -5.98
C LEU A 228 -3.83 8.52 -4.51
N ALA A 229 -4.67 9.04 -3.62
CA ALA A 229 -4.39 9.05 -2.18
C ALA A 229 -4.17 7.64 -1.60
N LYS A 230 -5.01 6.67 -2.00
CA LYS A 230 -4.84 5.27 -1.59
C LYS A 230 -3.53 4.69 -2.09
N GLN A 231 -3.16 4.92 -3.36
CA GLN A 231 -1.92 4.39 -3.91
C GLN A 231 -0.69 5.01 -3.25
N VAL A 232 -0.73 6.30 -2.91
CA VAL A 232 0.31 6.96 -2.11
C VAL A 232 0.47 6.28 -0.74
N ALA A 233 -0.63 6.01 -0.05
CA ALA A 233 -0.59 5.33 1.25
C ALA A 233 -0.04 3.90 1.15
N ARG A 234 -0.43 3.16 0.11
CA ARG A 234 0.09 1.81 -0.16
C ARG A 234 1.60 1.83 -0.41
N TYR A 235 2.08 2.81 -1.17
CA TYR A 235 3.52 2.99 -1.40
C TYR A 235 4.27 3.27 -0.09
N MET A 236 3.81 4.22 0.72
CA MET A 236 4.50 4.63 1.94
C MET A 236 4.48 3.57 3.04
N HIS A 237 3.37 2.85 3.17
CA HIS A 237 3.15 1.94 4.30
C HIS A 237 3.08 0.46 3.91
N LYS A 238 3.47 0.10 2.68
CA LYS A 238 3.53 -1.31 2.20
C LYS A 238 2.23 -2.09 2.52
N ASP A 239 1.08 -1.52 2.15
CA ASP A 239 -0.27 -2.06 2.37
C ASP A 239 -0.73 -2.22 3.85
N ILE A 240 -0.05 -1.61 4.82
CA ILE A 240 -0.54 -1.55 6.20
C ILE A 240 -1.83 -0.74 6.27
N LYS A 241 -2.95 -1.39 6.62
CA LYS A 241 -4.29 -0.76 6.70
C LYS A 241 -4.34 0.51 7.56
N LYS A 242 -3.56 0.55 8.65
CA LYS A 242 -3.50 1.72 9.56
C LYS A 242 -2.79 2.94 8.96
N GLY A 243 -2.02 2.76 7.89
CA GLY A 243 -1.29 3.84 7.22
C GLY A 243 -2.15 4.69 6.29
N PHE A 244 -3.41 4.30 6.04
CA PHE A 244 -4.38 5.10 5.29
C PHE A 244 -5.59 5.42 6.17
N ILE A 245 -5.79 6.71 6.43
CA ILE A 245 -6.93 7.22 7.19
C ILE A 245 -7.82 7.96 6.21
N ARG A 246 -9.12 7.61 6.14
CA ARG A 246 -10.10 8.34 5.32
C ARG A 246 -11.19 8.89 6.21
N MET A 247 -11.43 10.20 6.11
CA MET A 247 -12.48 10.91 6.80
C MET A 247 -13.38 11.56 5.74
N ASP A 248 -14.68 11.27 5.78
CA ASP A 248 -15.66 11.89 4.88
C ASP A 248 -16.12 13.21 5.50
N MET A 249 -15.83 14.33 4.84
CA MET A 249 -16.16 15.65 5.38
C MET A 249 -17.65 15.97 5.27
N SER A 250 -18.42 15.18 4.52
CA SER A 250 -19.88 15.27 4.53
C SER A 250 -20.49 14.85 5.87
N GLU A 251 -19.80 14.06 6.70
CA GLU A 251 -20.21 13.71 8.07
C GLU A 251 -19.94 14.82 9.11
N PHE A 252 -19.35 15.94 8.69
CA PHE A 252 -19.00 17.06 9.56
C PHE A 252 -19.57 18.38 9.03
N GLN A 253 -20.78 18.33 8.46
CA GLN A 253 -21.49 19.50 7.95
C GLN A 253 -22.06 20.35 9.09
N GLU A 254 -22.48 19.69 10.18
CA GLU A 254 -23.15 20.34 11.29
C GLU A 254 -22.21 20.64 12.46
N LYS A 255 -22.48 21.73 13.18
CA LYS A 255 -21.62 22.20 14.28
C LYS A 255 -21.42 21.16 15.40
N HIS A 256 -22.46 20.37 15.69
CA HIS A 256 -22.39 19.34 16.74
C HIS A 256 -21.57 18.10 16.31
N GLU A 257 -21.39 17.87 15.01
CA GLU A 257 -20.58 16.78 14.47
C GLU A 257 -19.08 17.10 14.52
N VAL A 258 -18.71 18.38 14.49
CA VAL A 258 -17.33 18.86 14.64
C VAL A 258 -16.68 18.31 15.93
N ALA A 259 -17.46 18.17 17.00
CA ALA A 259 -16.97 17.59 18.25
C ALA A 259 -16.48 16.13 18.08
N LYS A 260 -17.00 15.36 17.13
CA LYS A 260 -16.52 13.98 16.87
C LYS A 260 -15.10 13.97 16.28
N PHE A 261 -14.70 15.05 15.60
CA PHE A 261 -13.42 15.17 14.92
C PHE A 261 -12.24 15.16 15.92
N ILE A 262 -12.31 16.01 16.94
CA ILE A 262 -11.28 16.16 18.01
C ILE A 262 -11.67 15.56 19.37
N GLY A 263 -12.95 15.26 19.57
CA GLY A 263 -13.53 14.80 20.83
C GLY A 263 -14.35 15.90 21.52
N SER A 264 -15.44 15.50 22.18
CA SER A 264 -16.25 16.43 22.99
C SER A 264 -15.43 17.05 24.12
N PRO A 265 -15.68 18.32 24.49
CA PRO A 265 -15.03 18.94 25.66
C PRO A 265 -15.35 18.22 26.98
N PRO A 266 -14.56 18.44 28.06
CA PRO A 266 -14.86 17.90 29.38
C PRO A 266 -16.26 18.29 29.85
N GLY A 267 -17.04 17.31 30.30
CA GLY A 267 -18.42 17.51 30.78
C GLY A 267 -19.53 17.21 29.77
N TYR A 268 -19.20 16.86 28.52
CA TYR A 268 -20.17 16.44 27.49
C TYR A 268 -20.11 14.93 27.20
N VAL A 269 -21.23 14.36 26.75
CA VAL A 269 -21.31 12.95 26.34
C VAL A 269 -20.30 12.70 25.19
N GLY A 270 -19.53 11.60 25.29
CA GLY A 270 -18.48 11.24 24.32
C GLY A 270 -17.09 11.78 24.65
N HIS A 271 -16.91 12.56 25.72
CA HIS A 271 -15.58 13.02 26.17
C HIS A 271 -14.61 11.84 26.42
N GLU A 272 -15.11 10.72 26.93
CA GLU A 272 -14.34 9.49 27.20
C GLU A 272 -13.75 8.83 25.93
N GLU A 273 -14.33 9.06 24.75
CA GLU A 273 -13.94 8.35 23.52
C GLU A 273 -12.74 9.00 22.79
N GLY A 274 -12.49 10.29 23.05
CA GLY A 274 -11.49 11.10 22.34
C GLY A 274 -11.89 11.42 20.89
N GLY A 275 -11.05 12.15 20.17
CA GLY A 275 -11.29 12.48 18.76
C GLY A 275 -11.07 11.32 17.81
N GLN A 276 -11.88 11.24 16.76
CA GLN A 276 -11.74 10.21 15.73
C GLN A 276 -10.39 10.31 15.02
N LEU A 277 -9.99 11.52 14.60
CA LEU A 277 -8.72 11.74 13.91
C LEU A 277 -7.52 11.51 14.83
N THR A 278 -7.58 12.03 16.06
CA THR A 278 -6.49 11.91 17.03
C THR A 278 -6.25 10.44 17.42
N LYS A 279 -7.31 9.65 17.62
CA LYS A 279 -7.17 8.21 17.90
C LYS A 279 -6.48 7.44 16.77
N LEU A 280 -6.81 7.76 15.52
CA LEU A 280 -6.22 7.11 14.35
C LEU A 280 -4.76 7.52 14.15
N LEU A 281 -4.45 8.81 14.25
CA LEU A 281 -3.07 9.30 14.15
C LEU A 281 -2.18 8.82 15.30
N ARG A 282 -2.73 8.60 16.50
CA ARG A 282 -1.99 7.96 17.61
C ARG A 282 -1.51 6.55 17.26
N ALA A 283 -2.27 5.82 16.44
CA ALA A 283 -1.90 4.47 16.01
C ALA A 283 -0.88 4.47 14.87
N CYS A 284 -0.85 5.52 14.03
CA CYS A 284 0.10 5.70 12.93
C CYS A 284 0.36 7.20 12.69
N PRO A 285 1.37 7.81 13.37
CA PRO A 285 1.61 9.26 13.29
C PRO A 285 2.05 9.76 11.92
N ASN A 286 2.63 8.89 11.09
CA ASN A 286 3.10 9.19 9.74
C ASN A 286 2.10 8.76 8.65
N ALA A 287 0.83 8.54 9.00
CA ALA A 287 -0.19 8.06 8.06
C ALA A 287 -0.48 9.07 6.93
N VAL A 288 -1.02 8.54 5.83
CA VAL A 288 -1.67 9.33 4.78
C VAL A 288 -3.13 9.53 5.18
N VAL A 289 -3.52 10.79 5.44
CA VAL A 289 -4.85 11.19 5.86
C VAL A 289 -5.59 11.84 4.70
N LEU A 290 -6.70 11.22 4.28
CA LEU A 290 -7.59 11.73 3.24
C LEU A 290 -8.81 12.39 3.88
N PHE A 291 -8.95 13.71 3.70
CA PHE A 291 -10.18 14.45 3.94
C PHE A 291 -10.97 14.54 2.64
N ASP A 292 -11.97 13.67 2.49
CA ASP A 292 -12.76 13.57 1.27
C ASP A 292 -13.88 14.63 1.28
N GLU A 293 -14.11 15.30 0.15
CA GLU A 293 -15.17 16.31 -0.04
C GLU A 293 -15.10 17.48 0.97
N VAL A 294 -13.90 18.04 1.17
CA VAL A 294 -13.66 19.12 2.15
C VAL A 294 -14.50 20.37 1.89
N ASP A 295 -15.04 20.54 0.69
CA ASP A 295 -15.99 21.61 0.39
C ASP A 295 -17.33 21.50 1.13
N LYS A 296 -17.66 20.33 1.68
CA LYS A 296 -18.85 20.12 2.50
C LYS A 296 -18.61 20.34 3.99
N ALA A 297 -17.36 20.46 4.44
CA ALA A 297 -17.05 20.58 5.86
C ALA A 297 -17.60 21.88 6.47
N HIS A 298 -18.02 21.81 7.74
CA HIS A 298 -18.32 22.99 8.53
C HIS A 298 -17.07 23.89 8.70
N PRO A 299 -17.20 25.24 8.70
CA PRO A 299 -16.06 26.15 8.86
C PRO A 299 -15.21 25.92 10.13
N ASP A 300 -15.80 25.42 11.20
CA ASP A 300 -15.07 25.11 12.45
C ASP A 300 -14.09 23.94 12.28
N VAL A 301 -14.38 22.98 11.40
CA VAL A 301 -13.46 21.89 11.04
C VAL A 301 -12.23 22.49 10.34
N LEU A 302 -12.43 23.43 9.43
CA LEU A 302 -11.34 24.12 8.73
C LEU A 302 -10.46 24.91 9.71
N THR A 303 -11.03 25.44 10.81
CA THR A 303 -10.25 26.10 11.87
C THR A 303 -9.29 25.12 12.55
N ILE A 304 -9.77 23.91 12.84
CA ILE A 304 -8.96 22.87 13.46
C ILE A 304 -7.86 22.41 12.50
N MET A 305 -8.19 22.26 11.21
CA MET A 305 -7.22 21.90 10.17
C MET A 305 -6.13 22.96 9.99
N LEU A 306 -6.47 24.25 10.07
CA LEU A 306 -5.49 25.34 10.05
C LEU A 306 -4.44 25.14 11.14
N GLN A 307 -4.88 24.96 12.38
CA GLN A 307 -3.96 24.73 13.50
C GLN A 307 -3.09 23.49 13.27
N LEU A 308 -3.68 22.40 12.76
CA LEU A 308 -2.96 21.18 12.45
C LEU A 308 -1.87 21.38 11.38
N PHE A 309 -2.18 22.12 10.32
CA PHE A 309 -1.23 22.38 9.23
C PHE A 309 -0.14 23.39 9.64
N ASP A 310 -0.41 24.23 10.64
CA ASP A 310 0.51 25.24 11.15
C ASP A 310 1.47 24.69 12.21
N GLU A 311 0.95 23.96 13.18
CA GLU A 311 1.74 23.50 14.34
C GLU A 311 2.26 22.08 14.15
N GLY A 312 1.75 21.36 13.15
CA GLY A 312 2.01 19.93 12.96
C GLY A 312 1.55 19.09 14.15
N ARG A 313 0.60 19.60 14.94
CA ARG A 313 0.12 19.00 16.19
C ARG A 313 -1.41 19.09 16.26
N LEU A 314 -2.02 18.11 16.91
CA LEU A 314 -3.46 18.10 17.18
C LEU A 314 -3.71 17.74 18.64
N THR A 315 -4.50 18.55 19.33
CA THR A 315 -4.89 18.31 20.73
C THR A 315 -6.33 17.81 20.77
N ASP A 316 -6.56 16.66 21.40
CA ASP A 316 -7.91 16.12 21.59
C ASP A 316 -8.68 16.84 22.71
N GLY A 317 -9.99 16.60 22.80
CA GLY A 317 -10.84 17.15 23.85
C GLY A 317 -10.44 16.78 25.29
N LYS A 318 -9.55 15.78 25.47
CA LYS A 318 -8.97 15.40 26.78
C LYS A 318 -7.67 16.16 27.10
N GLY A 319 -7.22 17.04 26.21
CA GLY A 319 -5.96 17.76 26.34
C GLY A 319 -4.72 16.94 25.94
N LYS A 320 -4.88 15.78 25.28
CA LYS A 320 -3.75 14.99 24.81
C LYS A 320 -3.35 15.44 23.41
N THR A 321 -2.12 15.93 23.30
CA THR A 321 -1.51 16.37 22.04
C THR A 321 -0.83 15.22 21.31
N ILE A 322 -0.93 15.23 19.98
CA ILE A 322 -0.29 14.27 19.07
C ILE A 322 0.51 15.06 18.04
N GLU A 323 1.77 14.69 17.87
CA GLU A 323 2.63 15.22 16.81
C GLU A 323 2.38 14.46 15.50
N CYS A 324 2.10 15.21 14.44
CA CYS A 324 1.65 14.70 13.14
C CYS A 324 2.47 15.28 11.97
N LYS A 325 3.67 15.82 12.24
CA LYS A 325 4.56 16.46 11.24
C LYS A 325 4.92 15.52 10.08
N ASP A 326 5.08 14.23 10.38
CA ASP A 326 5.41 13.22 9.36
C ASP A 326 4.21 12.73 8.56
N ALA A 327 2.97 13.06 8.96
CA ALA A 327 1.78 12.70 8.20
C ALA A 327 1.74 13.42 6.84
N ILE A 328 0.98 12.85 5.92
CA ILE A 328 0.61 13.51 4.65
C ILE A 328 -0.89 13.71 4.66
N PHE A 329 -1.32 14.97 4.54
CA PHE A 329 -2.72 15.32 4.45
C PHE A 329 -3.11 15.55 3.00
N ILE A 330 -4.15 14.87 2.54
CA ILE A 330 -4.71 15.02 1.21
C ILE A 330 -6.16 15.42 1.38
N MET A 331 -6.52 16.58 0.85
CA MET A 331 -7.89 17.04 0.80
C MET A 331 -8.42 16.85 -0.61
N THR A 332 -9.66 16.37 -0.77
CA THR A 332 -10.32 16.35 -2.07
C THR A 332 -11.44 17.38 -2.10
N SER A 333 -11.61 18.05 -3.24
CA SER A 333 -12.76 18.92 -3.44
C SER A 333 -13.24 18.86 -4.89
N ASN A 334 -14.55 19.06 -5.05
CA ASN A 334 -15.19 19.21 -6.36
C ASN A 334 -15.39 20.69 -6.74
N VAL A 335 -14.89 21.63 -5.93
CA VAL A 335 -14.91 23.07 -6.22
C VAL A 335 -14.09 23.35 -7.48
N ALA A 336 -14.59 24.28 -8.31
CA ALA A 336 -14.03 24.64 -9.62
C ALA A 336 -13.92 23.47 -10.62
N SER A 337 -14.66 22.38 -10.39
CA SER A 337 -14.54 21.18 -11.24
C SER A 337 -14.96 21.43 -12.68
N GLU A 338 -15.97 22.27 -12.92
CA GLU A 338 -16.45 22.62 -14.26
C GLU A 338 -15.40 23.41 -15.04
N GLU A 339 -14.82 24.45 -14.44
CA GLU A 339 -13.80 25.29 -15.06
C GLU A 339 -12.53 24.47 -15.35
N ILE A 340 -12.09 23.64 -14.40
CA ILE A 340 -10.94 22.74 -14.59
C ILE A 340 -11.23 21.78 -15.74
N ALA A 341 -12.45 21.24 -15.82
CA ALA A 341 -12.80 20.28 -16.85
C ALA A 341 -12.86 20.92 -18.24
N GLN A 342 -13.50 22.08 -18.39
CA GLN A 342 -13.56 22.83 -19.64
C GLN A 342 -12.15 23.21 -20.13
N HIS A 343 -11.31 23.76 -19.23
CA HIS A 343 -9.94 24.11 -19.57
C HIS A 343 -9.09 22.87 -19.92
N GLY A 344 -9.27 21.77 -19.19
CA GLY A 344 -8.60 20.50 -19.48
C GLY A 344 -8.95 19.94 -20.87
N LEU A 345 -10.21 20.05 -21.29
CA LEU A 345 -10.63 19.66 -22.64
C LEU A 345 -9.98 20.53 -23.71
N GLN A 346 -9.92 21.85 -23.51
CA GLN A 346 -9.25 22.77 -24.44
C GLN A 346 -7.77 22.42 -24.60
N LEU A 347 -7.05 22.23 -23.49
CA LEU A 347 -5.63 21.87 -23.51
C LEU A 347 -5.36 20.56 -24.25
N ARG A 348 -6.25 19.57 -24.10
CA ARG A 348 -6.16 18.30 -24.83
C ARG A 348 -6.38 18.49 -26.34
N GLN A 349 -7.37 19.30 -26.74
CA GLN A 349 -7.61 19.60 -28.15
C GLN A 349 -6.43 20.33 -28.79
N GLU A 350 -5.84 21.30 -28.10
CA GLU A 350 -4.64 22.01 -28.55
C GLU A 350 -3.45 21.06 -28.71
N ALA A 351 -3.21 20.18 -27.73
CA ALA A 351 -2.15 19.19 -27.78
C ALA A 351 -2.33 18.22 -28.96
N GLU A 352 -3.56 17.74 -29.21
CA GLU A 352 -3.88 16.89 -30.35
C GLU A 352 -3.66 17.62 -31.69
N ALA A 353 -4.07 18.88 -31.80
CA ALA A 353 -3.86 19.69 -33.00
C ALA A 353 -2.36 19.90 -33.30
N ILE A 354 -1.57 20.18 -32.26
CA ILE A 354 -0.10 20.31 -32.37
C ILE A 354 0.52 18.99 -32.80
N SER A 355 0.12 17.88 -32.18
CA SER A 355 0.61 16.55 -32.55
C SER A 355 0.29 16.20 -34.00
N ARG A 356 -0.92 16.56 -34.47
CA ARG A 356 -1.33 16.34 -35.86
C ARG A 356 -0.50 17.16 -36.85
N ARG A 357 -0.17 18.41 -36.51
CA ARG A 357 0.71 19.26 -37.33
C ARG A 357 2.13 18.71 -37.39
N LYS A 358 2.72 18.36 -36.25
CA LYS A 358 4.08 17.77 -36.20
C LYS A 358 4.20 16.46 -36.97
N LEU A 359 3.14 15.64 -36.97
CA LEU A 359 3.09 14.41 -37.76
C LEU A 359 3.06 14.70 -39.27
N ALA A 360 2.38 15.78 -39.70
CA ALA A 360 2.38 16.21 -41.10
C ALA A 360 3.76 16.73 -41.55
N ASP A 361 4.55 17.27 -40.63
CA ASP A 361 5.89 17.84 -40.89
C ASP A 361 7.05 16.81 -40.79
N ASN A 362 6.78 15.50 -40.67
CA ASN A 362 7.79 14.41 -40.61
C ASN A 362 8.91 14.60 -39.57
N LEU A 363 8.64 15.23 -38.42
CA LEU A 363 9.60 15.29 -37.32
C LEU A 363 9.58 13.96 -36.54
N GLU A 364 10.66 13.17 -36.62
CA GLU A 364 10.75 11.79 -36.08
C GLU A 364 10.67 11.69 -34.53
N ASP A 365 10.78 12.80 -33.81
CA ASP A 365 10.75 12.85 -32.33
C ASP A 365 9.36 13.23 -31.76
N VAL A 366 8.29 12.56 -32.19
CA VAL A 366 6.98 12.69 -31.52
C VAL A 366 6.88 11.69 -30.37
N GLN A 367 7.67 11.92 -29.31
CA GLN A 367 7.19 11.49 -28.00
C GLN A 367 5.95 12.31 -27.70
N LYS A 368 4.77 11.66 -27.68
CA LYS A 368 3.55 12.23 -27.09
C LYS A 368 3.84 12.51 -25.61
N SER A 369 4.35 13.70 -25.32
CA SER A 369 4.42 14.19 -23.96
C SER A 369 2.98 14.55 -23.57
N ASP A 370 2.23 13.57 -23.06
CA ASP A 370 0.89 13.75 -22.50
C ASP A 370 0.89 14.58 -21.19
N ASP A 371 2.00 15.26 -20.89
CA ASP A 371 2.19 16.11 -19.71
C ASP A 371 1.51 17.47 -19.94
N ILE A 372 0.17 17.43 -19.91
CA ILE A 372 -0.66 18.62 -19.98
C ILE A 372 -0.62 19.33 -18.63
N LYS A 373 -0.05 20.53 -18.61
CA LYS A 373 0.04 21.36 -17.40
C LYS A 373 -0.94 22.52 -17.48
N ILE A 374 -1.65 22.72 -16.38
CA ILE A 374 -2.46 23.92 -16.20
C ILE A 374 -1.55 25.14 -16.08
N SER A 375 -1.84 26.16 -16.89
CA SER A 375 -1.08 27.41 -16.92
C SER A 375 -1.17 28.15 -15.58
N ARG A 376 -0.09 28.86 -15.22
CA ARG A 376 -0.07 29.69 -14.01
C ARG A 376 -1.18 30.75 -14.01
N GLN A 377 -1.45 31.33 -15.18
CA GLN A 377 -2.50 32.34 -15.35
C GLN A 377 -3.87 31.79 -14.95
N PHE A 378 -4.26 30.61 -15.46
CA PHE A 378 -5.53 29.98 -15.10
C PHE A 378 -5.65 29.70 -13.59
N LYS A 379 -4.57 29.24 -12.95
CA LYS A 379 -4.55 29.01 -11.50
C LYS A 379 -4.82 30.30 -10.71
N GLU A 380 -4.19 31.40 -11.11
CA GLU A 380 -4.29 32.68 -10.39
C GLU A 380 -5.59 33.44 -10.68
N THR A 381 -6.07 33.43 -11.92
CA THR A 381 -7.23 34.25 -12.33
C THR A 381 -8.57 33.55 -12.20
N VAL A 382 -8.62 32.22 -12.35
CA VAL A 382 -9.88 31.46 -12.32
C VAL A 382 -9.99 30.68 -11.03
N ILE A 383 -9.01 29.83 -10.73
CA ILE A 383 -9.12 28.88 -9.60
C ILE A 383 -9.01 29.60 -8.25
N ARG A 384 -8.01 30.45 -8.08
CA ARG A 384 -7.75 31.09 -6.78
C ARG A 384 -8.95 31.90 -6.28
N PRO A 385 -9.64 32.74 -7.08
CA PRO A 385 -10.85 33.44 -6.64
C PRO A 385 -11.97 32.50 -6.19
N ILE A 386 -12.20 31.40 -6.91
CA ILE A 386 -13.25 30.41 -6.56
C ILE A 386 -12.93 29.75 -5.21
N LEU A 387 -11.69 29.32 -5.00
CA LEU A 387 -11.26 28.72 -3.74
C LEU A 387 -11.38 29.72 -2.58
N LYS A 388 -10.98 30.97 -2.79
CA LYS A 388 -11.11 32.03 -1.78
C LYS A 388 -12.57 32.27 -1.38
N ALA A 389 -13.45 32.37 -2.37
CA ALA A 389 -14.88 32.56 -2.13
C ALA A 389 -15.49 31.38 -1.37
N HIS A 390 -15.06 30.16 -1.68
CA HIS A 390 -15.57 28.94 -1.05
C HIS A 390 -15.10 28.79 0.40
N PHE A 391 -13.79 28.80 0.64
CA PHE A 391 -13.23 28.56 1.98
C PHE A 391 -13.30 29.79 2.90
N ARG A 392 -13.55 30.99 2.34
CA ARG A 392 -13.69 32.27 3.06
C ARG A 392 -12.51 32.65 3.97
N ARG A 393 -11.39 31.94 3.86
CA ARG A 393 -10.20 32.07 4.70
C ARG A 393 -8.96 31.95 3.83
N ASP A 394 -8.36 33.09 3.51
CA ASP A 394 -7.16 33.14 2.68
C ASP A 394 -5.97 32.41 3.32
N GLU A 395 -5.90 32.42 4.65
CA GLU A 395 -4.87 31.73 5.44
C GLU A 395 -4.85 30.23 5.14
N PHE A 396 -6.01 29.60 4.95
CA PHE A 396 -6.12 28.17 4.66
C PHE A 396 -5.43 27.78 3.37
N LEU A 397 -5.59 28.60 2.33
CA LEU A 397 -4.91 28.37 1.05
C LEU A 397 -3.40 28.56 1.15
N GLY A 398 -2.93 29.40 2.08
CA GLY A 398 -1.51 29.61 2.33
C GLY A 398 -0.81 28.41 2.98
N ARG A 399 -1.55 27.50 3.61
CA ARG A 399 -1.01 26.31 4.30
C ARG A 399 -0.98 25.06 3.43
N ILE A 400 -1.53 25.12 2.23
CA ILE A 400 -1.50 24.03 1.26
C ILE A 400 -0.17 24.08 0.51
N ASN A 401 0.64 23.03 0.58
CA ASN A 401 1.92 22.98 -0.12
C ASN A 401 1.74 22.89 -1.64
N GLU A 402 0.82 22.04 -2.10
CA GLU A 402 0.57 21.81 -3.52
C GLU A 402 -0.92 21.62 -3.82
N ILE A 403 -1.43 22.37 -4.81
CA ILE A 403 -2.76 22.15 -5.39
C ILE A 403 -2.60 21.27 -6.62
N VAL A 404 -3.26 20.11 -6.60
CA VAL A 404 -3.17 19.06 -7.61
C VAL A 404 -4.46 19.02 -8.41
N TYR A 405 -4.34 19.13 -9.73
CA TYR A 405 -5.48 19.23 -10.63
C TYR A 405 -5.67 17.92 -11.41
N PHE A 406 -6.89 17.41 -11.36
CA PHE A 406 -7.30 16.23 -12.09
C PHE A 406 -8.12 16.64 -13.30
N LEU A 407 -7.67 16.24 -14.47
CA LEU A 407 -8.27 16.62 -15.75
C LEU A 407 -9.24 15.54 -16.22
N PRO A 408 -10.26 15.87 -17.03
CA PRO A 408 -11.10 14.88 -17.69
C PRO A 408 -10.28 13.87 -18.48
N PHE A 409 -10.78 12.65 -18.57
CA PHE A 409 -10.11 11.59 -19.33
C PHE A 409 -10.19 11.84 -20.83
N CYS A 410 -9.09 11.58 -21.55
CA CYS A 410 -9.10 11.54 -23.02
C CYS A 410 -9.60 10.17 -23.52
N HIS A 411 -9.88 10.08 -24.84
CA HIS A 411 -10.42 8.85 -25.43
C HIS A 411 -9.57 7.61 -25.15
N SER A 412 -8.24 7.71 -25.29
CA SER A 412 -7.35 6.57 -25.01
C SER A 412 -7.35 6.15 -23.54
N GLU A 413 -7.42 7.11 -22.61
CA GLU A 413 -7.56 6.82 -21.17
C GLU A 413 -8.91 6.16 -20.86
N LEU A 414 -10.00 6.59 -21.52
CA LEU A 414 -11.32 5.96 -21.39
C LEU A 414 -11.31 4.51 -21.87
N LEU A 415 -10.68 4.21 -23.02
CA LEU A 415 -10.56 2.83 -23.52
C LEU A 415 -9.80 1.94 -22.54
N GLN A 416 -8.73 2.47 -21.92
CA GLN A 416 -7.99 1.75 -20.88
C GLN A 416 -8.84 1.51 -19.63
N LEU A 417 -9.65 2.49 -19.21
CA LEU A 417 -10.57 2.36 -18.08
C LEU A 417 -11.63 1.29 -18.35
N VAL A 418 -12.27 1.31 -19.52
CA VAL A 418 -13.24 0.29 -19.94
C VAL A 418 -12.60 -1.09 -19.96
N SER A 419 -11.42 -1.23 -20.58
CA SER A 419 -10.69 -2.50 -20.65
C SER A 419 -10.36 -3.05 -19.26
N LYS A 420 -9.94 -2.17 -18.33
CA LYS A 420 -9.66 -2.54 -16.93
C LYS A 420 -10.93 -3.03 -16.22
N GLU A 421 -12.06 -2.36 -16.42
CA GLU A 421 -13.33 -2.74 -15.81
C GLU A 421 -13.88 -4.06 -16.38
N LEU A 422 -13.81 -4.24 -17.71
CA LEU A 422 -14.16 -5.52 -18.36
C LEU A 422 -13.26 -6.66 -17.86
N SER A 423 -11.95 -6.42 -17.71
CA SER A 423 -11.01 -7.40 -17.16
C SER A 423 -11.33 -7.78 -15.71
N PHE A 424 -11.79 -6.82 -14.90
CA PHE A 424 -12.26 -7.09 -13.54
C PHE A 424 -13.47 -8.04 -13.55
N TRP A 425 -14.48 -7.76 -14.39
CA TRP A 425 -15.65 -8.61 -14.52
C TRP A 425 -15.35 -9.96 -15.16
N ALA A 426 -14.43 -10.04 -16.12
CA ALA A 426 -13.95 -11.29 -16.72
C ALA A 426 -13.32 -12.23 -15.69
N LYS A 427 -12.47 -11.70 -14.80
CA LYS A 427 -11.89 -12.48 -13.69
C LYS A 427 -13.00 -13.00 -12.76
N LYS A 428 -13.98 -12.16 -12.42
CA LYS A 428 -15.09 -12.53 -11.54
C LYS A 428 -16.00 -13.59 -12.19
N ALA A 429 -16.29 -13.46 -13.48
CA ALA A 429 -17.05 -14.42 -14.26
C ALA A 429 -16.34 -15.79 -14.32
N LYS A 430 -15.02 -15.80 -14.56
CA LYS A 430 -14.23 -17.03 -14.58
C LYS A 430 -14.20 -17.73 -13.22
N GLN A 431 -13.99 -16.97 -12.14
CA GLN A 431 -13.91 -17.52 -10.78
C GLN A 431 -15.24 -18.08 -10.26
N ARG A 432 -16.37 -17.44 -10.58
CA ARG A 432 -17.67 -17.82 -10.03
C ARG A 432 -18.49 -18.76 -10.91
N HIS A 433 -18.36 -18.62 -12.23
CA HIS A 433 -19.23 -19.30 -13.20
C HIS A 433 -18.45 -20.11 -14.24
N ASP A 434 -17.11 -20.13 -14.17
CA ASP A 434 -16.22 -20.77 -15.15
C ASP A 434 -16.38 -20.25 -16.60
N ILE A 435 -16.85 -19.01 -16.75
CA ILE A 435 -17.07 -18.38 -18.04
C ILE A 435 -15.84 -17.56 -18.44
N THR A 436 -15.36 -17.75 -19.67
CA THR A 436 -14.27 -16.97 -20.25
C THR A 436 -14.84 -15.83 -21.11
N LEU A 437 -14.60 -14.57 -20.72
CA LEU A 437 -15.04 -13.41 -21.49
C LEU A 437 -13.96 -12.94 -22.46
N GLN A 438 -14.36 -12.65 -23.70
CA GLN A 438 -13.57 -11.99 -24.76
C GLN A 438 -14.38 -10.81 -25.32
N TRP A 439 -13.72 -9.79 -25.85
CA TRP A 439 -14.39 -8.63 -26.43
C TRP A 439 -13.61 -8.04 -27.60
N ASP A 440 -14.35 -7.51 -28.57
CA ASP A 440 -13.76 -6.82 -29.71
C ASP A 440 -13.46 -5.35 -29.41
N ARG A 441 -12.57 -4.74 -30.19
CA ARG A 441 -12.20 -3.33 -30.03
C ARG A 441 -13.39 -2.36 -30.09
N PRO A 442 -14.37 -2.50 -31.00
CA PRO A 442 -15.54 -1.61 -31.05
C PRO A 442 -16.38 -1.60 -29.76
N VAL A 443 -16.34 -2.68 -28.97
CA VAL A 443 -17.02 -2.74 -27.66
C VAL A 443 -16.42 -1.72 -26.71
N LEU A 444 -15.10 -1.53 -26.75
CA LEU A 444 -14.42 -0.54 -25.92
C LEU A 444 -14.87 0.88 -26.27
N ASP A 445 -14.94 1.20 -27.57
CA ASP A 445 -15.39 2.52 -28.05
C ASP A 445 -16.87 2.76 -27.70
N LEU A 446 -17.73 1.75 -27.85
CA LEU A 446 -19.15 1.83 -27.49
C LEU A 446 -19.35 2.15 -26.00
N LEU A 447 -18.65 1.44 -25.11
CA LEU A 447 -18.75 1.62 -23.67
C LEU A 447 -18.08 2.93 -23.22
N ALA A 448 -17.01 3.36 -23.88
CA ALA A 448 -16.38 4.66 -23.64
C ALA A 448 -17.34 5.82 -23.96
N GLY A 449 -18.27 5.65 -24.91
CA GLY A 449 -19.32 6.63 -25.21
C GLY A 449 -20.30 6.90 -24.06
N GLY A 450 -20.36 6.03 -23.05
CA GLY A 450 -21.13 6.25 -21.82
C GLY A 450 -20.44 7.18 -20.80
N TYR A 451 -19.27 7.73 -21.12
CA TYR A 451 -18.54 8.62 -20.23
C TYR A 451 -19.31 9.92 -19.94
N ASN A 452 -19.46 10.24 -18.66
CA ASN A 452 -20.00 11.51 -18.18
C ASN A 452 -18.93 12.27 -17.39
N LEU A 453 -18.67 13.52 -17.82
CA LEU A 453 -17.65 14.40 -17.28
C LEU A 453 -17.86 14.77 -15.80
N HIS A 454 -19.10 14.85 -15.32
CA HIS A 454 -19.40 15.16 -13.92
C HIS A 454 -19.16 13.97 -12.99
N TYR A 455 -19.36 12.75 -13.47
CA TYR A 455 -19.23 11.51 -12.69
C TYR A 455 -17.90 10.77 -12.93
N GLY A 456 -17.08 11.23 -13.87
CA GLY A 456 -15.76 10.68 -14.14
C GLY A 456 -15.80 9.18 -14.47
N ALA A 457 -14.81 8.42 -14.00
CA ALA A 457 -14.73 6.99 -14.26
C ALA A 457 -15.90 6.17 -13.66
N ARG A 458 -16.68 6.74 -12.70
CA ARG A 458 -17.87 6.05 -12.16
C ARG A 458 -18.93 5.82 -13.23
N SER A 459 -19.06 6.74 -14.19
CA SER A 459 -19.98 6.59 -15.33
C SER A 459 -19.64 5.37 -16.18
N ILE A 460 -18.35 5.13 -16.44
CA ILE A 460 -17.86 3.95 -17.17
C ILE A 460 -18.21 2.66 -16.41
N LYS A 461 -17.98 2.62 -15.10
CA LYS A 461 -18.33 1.44 -14.29
C LYS A 461 -19.81 1.11 -14.41
N HIS A 462 -20.65 2.11 -14.23
CA HIS A 462 -22.09 1.97 -14.37
C HIS A 462 -22.49 1.54 -15.79
N GLU A 463 -21.85 2.06 -16.84
CA GLU A 463 -22.14 1.68 -18.21
C GLU A 463 -21.78 0.22 -18.51
N VAL A 464 -20.61 -0.24 -18.03
CA VAL A 464 -20.21 -1.66 -18.13
C VAL A 464 -21.18 -2.55 -17.35
N GLU A 465 -21.55 -2.17 -16.13
CA GLU A 465 -22.53 -2.92 -15.34
C GLU A 465 -23.88 -3.00 -16.06
N ARG A 466 -24.38 -1.86 -16.53
CA ARG A 466 -25.69 -1.74 -17.19
C ARG A 466 -25.77 -2.52 -18.50
N ARG A 467 -24.76 -2.42 -19.37
CA ARG A 467 -24.81 -3.02 -20.72
C ARG A 467 -24.24 -4.43 -20.78
N VAL A 468 -23.23 -4.75 -19.98
CA VAL A 468 -22.53 -6.05 -20.05
C VAL A 468 -22.98 -6.94 -18.91
N VAL A 469 -22.84 -6.50 -17.66
CA VAL A 469 -23.09 -7.35 -16.49
C VAL A 469 -24.57 -7.74 -16.40
N ASN A 470 -25.49 -6.80 -16.66
CA ASN A 470 -26.92 -7.11 -16.66
C ASN A 470 -27.30 -8.11 -17.75
N GLN A 471 -26.72 -8.00 -18.95
CA GLN A 471 -26.97 -8.98 -20.02
C GLN A 471 -26.39 -10.35 -19.68
N LEU A 472 -25.18 -10.40 -19.10
CA LEU A 472 -24.59 -11.65 -18.61
C LEU A 472 -25.44 -12.29 -17.51
N ALA A 473 -25.96 -11.49 -16.58
CA ALA A 473 -26.83 -11.97 -15.52
C ALA A 473 -28.15 -12.53 -16.07
N ALA A 474 -28.80 -11.82 -17.00
CA ALA A 474 -30.02 -12.27 -17.65
C ALA A 474 -29.80 -13.56 -18.48
N ALA A 475 -28.69 -13.65 -19.22
CA ALA A 475 -28.34 -14.85 -19.98
C ALA A 475 -28.07 -16.05 -19.07
N TYR A 476 -27.45 -15.83 -17.91
CA TYR A 476 -27.22 -16.86 -16.90
C TYR A 476 -28.53 -17.36 -16.29
N GLU A 477 -29.45 -16.45 -15.96
CA GLU A 477 -30.76 -16.79 -15.40
C GLU A 477 -31.65 -17.56 -16.39
N GLN A 478 -31.54 -17.25 -17.69
CA GLN A 478 -32.25 -17.95 -18.76
C GLN A 478 -31.58 -19.29 -19.15
N GLU A 479 -30.56 -19.75 -18.41
CA GLU A 479 -29.80 -20.97 -18.66
C GLU A 479 -29.16 -21.05 -20.07
N LEU A 480 -28.94 -19.88 -20.70
CA LEU A 480 -28.37 -19.78 -22.05
C LEU A 480 -26.84 -19.95 -22.07
N LEU A 481 -26.20 -20.06 -20.90
CA LEU A 481 -24.75 -20.09 -20.72
C LEU A 481 -24.28 -21.47 -20.25
N PRO A 482 -23.69 -22.30 -21.14
CA PRO A 482 -23.09 -23.57 -20.75
C PRO A 482 -21.92 -23.36 -19.77
N LYS A 483 -21.69 -24.33 -18.88
CA LYS A 483 -20.50 -24.32 -18.01
C LYS A 483 -19.22 -24.42 -18.84
N GLY A 484 -18.21 -23.62 -18.50
CA GLY A 484 -16.93 -23.60 -19.22
C GLY A 484 -16.96 -22.83 -20.55
N CYS A 485 -18.06 -22.17 -20.91
CA CYS A 485 -18.20 -21.51 -22.21
C CYS A 485 -17.27 -20.28 -22.36
N THR A 486 -16.95 -19.98 -23.62
CA THR A 486 -16.30 -18.73 -24.00
C THR A 486 -17.35 -17.80 -24.61
N LEU A 487 -17.51 -16.62 -24.02
CA LEU A 487 -18.41 -15.58 -24.51
C LEU A 487 -17.62 -14.46 -25.16
N ARG A 488 -18.01 -14.09 -26.38
CA ARG A 488 -17.48 -12.93 -27.09
C ARG A 488 -18.50 -11.79 -27.07
N LEU A 489 -18.05 -10.62 -26.66
CA LEU A 489 -18.78 -9.36 -26.73
C LEU A 489 -18.49 -8.69 -28.07
N CYS A 490 -19.55 -8.41 -28.84
CA CYS A 490 -19.47 -7.76 -30.15
C CYS A 490 -20.43 -6.56 -30.22
N VAL A 491 -20.13 -5.61 -31.12
CA VAL A 491 -21.04 -4.49 -31.40
C VAL A 491 -21.77 -4.78 -32.70
N GLN A 492 -23.09 -4.64 -32.69
CA GLN A 492 -23.87 -4.65 -33.90
C GLN A 492 -24.04 -3.22 -34.40
N SER A 493 -23.59 -2.96 -35.63
CA SER A 493 -24.03 -1.80 -36.39
C SER A 493 -25.17 -2.29 -37.28
N ASP A 494 -26.41 -1.89 -37.00
CA ASP A 494 -27.50 -2.11 -37.94
C ASP A 494 -27.22 -1.29 -39.20
N GLY A 495 -26.73 -1.98 -40.22
CA GLY A 495 -26.60 -1.43 -41.55
C GLY A 495 -27.97 -1.39 -42.22
N GLN A 496 -28.74 -0.33 -41.96
CA GLN A 496 -29.68 0.34 -42.87
C GLN A 496 -30.68 1.22 -42.10
N GLU A 497 -30.65 2.52 -42.41
CA GLU A 497 -31.72 3.54 -42.34
C GLU A 497 -32.54 3.80 -41.06
N GLU A 498 -32.43 3.03 -39.97
CA GLU A 498 -33.01 3.43 -38.68
C GLU A 498 -31.96 3.97 -37.71
N ARG A 499 -32.27 5.11 -37.07
CA ARG A 499 -31.46 5.82 -36.07
C ARG A 499 -31.34 5.03 -34.75
N GLY A 500 -31.04 3.73 -34.80
CA GLY A 500 -30.78 2.90 -33.63
C GLY A 500 -29.39 3.20 -33.06
N ALA A 501 -29.30 3.38 -31.74
CA ALA A 501 -28.00 3.46 -31.07
C ALA A 501 -27.29 2.10 -31.20
N PRO A 502 -25.97 2.06 -31.43
CA PRO A 502 -25.21 0.80 -31.52
C PRO A 502 -25.45 -0.07 -30.28
N SER A 503 -25.81 -1.33 -30.52
CA SER A 503 -26.21 -2.28 -29.49
C SER A 503 -25.10 -3.30 -29.24
N LEU A 504 -25.02 -3.77 -27.99
CA LEU A 504 -24.06 -4.77 -27.56
C LEU A 504 -24.70 -6.16 -27.67
N ARG A 505 -23.98 -7.09 -28.31
CA ARG A 505 -24.37 -8.48 -28.49
C ARG A 505 -23.41 -9.43 -27.79
N LEU A 506 -23.95 -10.53 -27.28
CA LEU A 506 -23.23 -11.64 -26.67
C LEU A 506 -23.28 -12.85 -27.60
N GLU A 507 -22.12 -13.42 -27.91
CA GLU A 507 -22.00 -14.62 -28.71
C GLU A 507 -21.27 -15.73 -27.94
N VAL A 508 -21.84 -16.93 -27.90
CA VAL A 508 -21.14 -18.10 -27.37
C VAL A 508 -20.25 -18.66 -28.47
N VAL A 509 -18.96 -18.80 -28.20
CA VAL A 509 -17.99 -19.41 -29.11
C VAL A 509 -17.92 -20.90 -28.78
N GLY A 510 -18.32 -21.75 -29.74
CA GLY A 510 -18.19 -23.21 -29.65
C GLY A 510 -16.77 -23.70 -29.91
N GLU A 511 -16.50 -24.97 -29.59
CA GLU A 511 -15.17 -25.60 -29.78
C GLU A 511 -14.71 -25.58 -31.25
N ASP A 512 -15.65 -25.56 -32.20
CA ASP A 512 -15.41 -25.51 -33.65
C ASP A 512 -15.25 -24.08 -34.21
N SER A 513 -15.01 -23.07 -33.36
CA SER A 513 -14.98 -21.63 -33.73
C SER A 513 -16.28 -21.06 -34.31
N SER A 514 -17.38 -21.83 -34.35
CA SER A 514 -18.72 -21.34 -34.67
C SER A 514 -19.26 -20.47 -33.53
N SER A 515 -19.72 -19.26 -33.81
CA SER A 515 -20.37 -18.39 -32.82
C SER A 515 -21.90 -18.49 -32.91
N ARG A 516 -22.56 -18.57 -31.76
CA ARG A 516 -24.02 -18.52 -31.63
C ARG A 516 -24.41 -17.26 -30.87
N THR A 517 -25.14 -16.36 -31.53
CA THR A 517 -25.69 -15.16 -30.87
C THR A 517 -26.72 -15.57 -29.81
N LEU A 518 -26.64 -14.93 -28.64
CA LEU A 518 -27.60 -15.11 -27.56
C LEU A 518 -28.78 -14.15 -27.74
N ASP A 519 -29.98 -14.70 -27.96
CA ASP A 519 -31.22 -13.96 -27.92
C ASP A 519 -31.70 -13.81 -26.48
N ILE A 520 -31.16 -12.80 -25.78
CA ILE A 520 -31.53 -12.51 -24.40
C ILE A 520 -32.87 -11.78 -24.41
N ARG A 521 -33.92 -12.44 -23.93
CA ARG A 521 -35.23 -11.79 -23.78
C ARG A 521 -35.16 -10.77 -22.64
N PRO A 522 -35.72 -9.57 -22.79
CA PRO A 522 -35.87 -8.65 -21.67
C PRO A 522 -36.73 -9.32 -20.58
N PRO A 523 -36.49 -9.01 -19.29
CA PRO A 523 -37.32 -9.55 -18.22
C PRO A 523 -38.79 -9.22 -18.49
N LEU A 524 -39.66 -10.23 -18.37
CA LEU A 524 -41.10 -10.07 -18.56
C LEU A 524 -41.60 -8.99 -17.59
N ASN A 525 -42.23 -7.95 -18.13
CA ASN A 525 -42.92 -6.95 -17.30
C ASN A 525 -44.08 -7.67 -16.59
N PRO A 526 -44.29 -7.47 -15.27
CA PRO A 526 -45.30 -8.19 -14.49
C PRO A 526 -46.77 -7.82 -14.82
N GLU A 527 -47.06 -7.22 -15.98
CA GLU A 527 -48.41 -6.87 -16.42
C GLU A 527 -48.96 -7.75 -17.57
N HIS A 528 -48.42 -8.96 -17.76
CA HIS A 528 -49.02 -9.96 -18.64
C HIS A 528 -49.17 -11.33 -17.97
#